data_AF-A0A966SAZ3-F1
#
_entry.id   AF-A0A966SAZ3-F1
#
_cell.length_a   1.000
_cell.length_b   1.000
_cell.length_c   1.000
_cell.angle_alpha   90.00
_cell.angle_beta   90.00
_cell.angle_gamma   90.00
#
_symmetry.space_group_name_H-M   'P 1'
#
loop_
_entity.id
_entity.type
_entity.pdbx_description
1 polymer ?
#
loop_
_entity_poly.entity_id
_entity_poly.type
_entity_poly.pdbx_seq_one_letter_code
_entity_poly.pdbx_strand_id
1 'polypeptide(L)'
;IKDDLFDYASEEIGKPTGNDLKESKLTLPLIYTLNNTDRSTRRKIIYIVKNEKEDKKKLAWVIEQVTKAGGIEYAIKKMNQFKEEALAELKQFPESEIRKGLEDMVVFVTDRKY
;
A
#
# COMPACT_ATOMS: atom_id res chain seq x y z
N ILE A 1 -4.19 3.03 -2.35
CA ILE A 1 -2.86 2.45 -2.65
C ILE A 1 -1.73 3.27 -2.04
N LYS A 2 -1.44 4.51 -2.48
CA LYS A 2 -0.36 5.31 -1.85
C LYS A 2 -0.60 5.49 -0.34
N ASP A 3 -1.82 5.83 0.04
CA ASP A 3 -2.25 5.95 1.44
C ASP A 3 -2.02 4.64 2.22
N ASP A 4 -2.56 3.53 1.71
CA ASP A 4 -2.32 2.19 2.26
C ASP A 4 -0.82 1.85 2.42
N LEU A 5 0.03 2.24 1.46
CA LEU A 5 1.48 1.99 1.51
C LEU A 5 2.16 2.76 2.65
N PHE A 6 1.66 3.94 3.01
CA PHE A 6 2.18 4.69 4.15
C PHE A 6 1.91 3.98 5.48
N ASP A 7 0.87 3.14 5.56
CA ASP A 7 0.56 2.37 6.76
C ASP A 7 1.60 1.27 7.07
N TYR A 8 2.39 0.85 6.07
CA TYR A 8 3.44 -0.16 6.19
C TYR A 8 4.87 0.41 6.22
N ALA A 9 5.03 1.74 6.16
CA ALA A 9 6.35 2.37 6.24
C ALA A 9 6.99 2.17 7.63
N SER A 10 8.33 2.20 7.73
CA SER A 10 9.04 1.98 9.00
C SER A 10 8.84 3.12 10.00
N GLU A 11 9.05 2.82 11.29
CA GLU A 11 8.91 3.77 12.42
C GLU A 11 9.82 5.00 12.35
N GLU A 12 10.86 5.02 11.49
CA GLU A 12 11.74 6.21 11.29
C GLU A 12 10.97 7.48 10.88
N ILE A 13 9.71 7.34 10.46
CA ILE A 13 8.86 8.42 9.93
C ILE A 13 7.96 9.06 11.02
N GLY A 14 8.03 8.60 12.28
CA GLY A 14 7.40 9.30 13.41
C GLY A 14 5.85 9.29 13.44
N LYS A 15 5.20 8.48 12.59
CA LYS A 15 3.76 8.21 12.64
C LYS A 15 3.50 6.79 13.18
N PRO A 16 2.40 6.56 13.91
CA PRO A 16 1.98 5.20 14.25
C PRO A 16 1.63 4.46 12.95
N THR A 17 2.39 3.43 12.62
CA THR A 17 2.17 2.56 11.45
C THR A 17 1.28 1.38 11.83
N GLY A 18 0.62 0.77 10.85
CA GLY A 18 -0.33 -0.34 11.06
C GLY A 18 -1.71 0.06 11.55
N ASN A 19 -2.17 1.29 11.30
CA ASN A 19 -3.52 1.74 11.65
C ASN A 19 -4.58 1.00 10.83
N ASP A 20 -4.33 0.73 9.54
CA ASP A 20 -5.28 -0.05 8.73
C ASP A 20 -5.43 -1.46 9.29
N LEU A 21 -4.34 -2.06 9.79
CA LEU A 21 -4.37 -3.36 10.46
C LEU A 21 -5.15 -3.31 11.79
N LYS A 22 -5.03 -2.23 12.57
CA LYS A 22 -5.83 -2.00 13.79
C LYS A 22 -7.32 -1.82 13.50
N GLU A 23 -7.64 -1.19 12.39
CA GLU A 23 -9.01 -1.05 11.90
C GLU A 23 -9.52 -2.32 11.19
N SER A 24 -8.71 -3.37 11.12
CA SER A 24 -9.01 -4.63 10.43
C SER A 24 -9.33 -4.43 8.93
N LYS A 25 -8.81 -3.36 8.33
CA LYS A 25 -8.91 -3.12 6.89
C LYS A 25 -7.98 -4.05 6.13
N LEU A 26 -8.51 -4.62 5.05
CA LEU A 26 -7.74 -5.46 4.13
C LEU A 26 -7.27 -4.61 2.94
N THR A 27 -6.11 -3.98 3.08
CA THR A 27 -5.50 -3.17 2.01
C THR A 27 -4.74 -4.03 0.99
N LEU A 28 -4.39 -3.43 -0.15
CA LEU A 28 -3.77 -4.17 -1.27
C LEU A 28 -2.49 -4.93 -0.90
N PRO A 29 -1.55 -4.38 -0.10
CA PRO A 29 -0.38 -5.15 0.36
C PRO A 29 -0.76 -6.43 1.13
N LEU A 30 -1.75 -6.33 2.02
CA LEU A 30 -2.22 -7.47 2.81
C LEU A 30 -2.98 -8.48 1.96
N ILE A 31 -3.86 -8.04 1.05
CA ILE A 31 -4.59 -8.93 0.13
C ILE A 31 -3.61 -9.76 -0.70
N TYR A 32 -2.58 -9.12 -1.27
CA TYR A 32 -1.56 -9.83 -2.03
C TYR A 32 -0.82 -10.84 -1.15
N THR A 33 -0.42 -10.45 0.05
CA THR A 33 0.28 -11.31 1.02
C THR A 33 -0.53 -12.56 1.35
N LEU A 34 -1.84 -12.40 1.63
CA LEU A 34 -2.73 -13.53 1.96
C LEU A 34 -2.87 -14.52 0.80
N ASN A 35 -2.73 -14.06 -0.45
CA ASN A 35 -2.81 -14.90 -1.64
C ASN A 35 -1.47 -15.58 -1.99
N ASN A 36 -0.34 -15.08 -1.48
CA ASN A 36 1.01 -15.52 -1.85
C ASN A 36 1.80 -16.13 -0.68
N THR A 37 1.12 -16.50 0.40
CA THR A 37 1.73 -17.16 1.56
C THR A 37 1.10 -18.53 1.82
N ASP A 38 1.80 -19.38 2.58
CA ASP A 38 1.31 -20.70 2.91
C ASP A 38 0.06 -20.64 3.82
N ARG A 39 -0.69 -21.75 3.87
CA ARG A 39 -1.97 -21.83 4.59
C ARG A 39 -1.83 -21.53 6.08
N SER A 40 -0.71 -21.88 6.72
CA SER A 40 -0.51 -21.66 8.15
C SER A 40 -0.23 -20.19 8.45
N THR A 41 0.66 -19.56 7.68
CA THR A 41 0.96 -18.12 7.76
C THR A 41 -0.27 -17.28 7.47
N ARG A 42 -1.02 -17.60 6.41
CA ARG A 42 -2.28 -16.93 6.07
C ARG A 42 -3.29 -16.94 7.23
N ARG A 43 -3.48 -18.10 7.86
CA ARG A 43 -4.40 -18.24 9.01
C ARG A 43 -3.94 -17.40 10.19
N LYS A 44 -2.64 -17.40 10.48
CA LYS A 44 -2.06 -16.61 11.58
C LYS A 44 -2.21 -15.11 11.35
N ILE A 45 -1.96 -14.63 10.13
CA ILE A 45 -2.18 -13.22 9.75
C ILE A 45 -3.65 -12.84 9.99
N ILE A 46 -4.60 -13.62 9.47
CA ILE A 46 -6.03 -13.36 9.63
C ILE A 46 -6.43 -13.35 11.12
N TYR A 47 -5.90 -14.29 11.91
CA TYR A 47 -6.18 -14.35 13.33
C TYR A 47 -5.71 -13.11 14.09
N ILE A 48 -4.47 -12.66 13.82
CA ILE A 48 -3.90 -11.46 14.45
C ILE A 48 -4.72 -10.22 14.09
N VAL A 49 -4.99 -10.00 12.79
CA VAL A 49 -5.73 -8.81 12.32
C VAL A 49 -7.15 -8.75 12.88
N LYS A 50 -7.77 -9.89 13.16
CA LYS A 50 -9.13 -9.97 13.73
C LYS A 50 -9.17 -9.86 15.25
N ASN A 51 -8.25 -10.51 15.95
CA ASN A 51 -8.40 -10.76 17.39
C ASN A 51 -7.29 -10.12 18.24
N GLU A 52 -6.12 -9.82 17.68
CA GLU A 52 -4.92 -9.48 18.45
C GLU A 52 -4.23 -8.21 17.91
N LYS A 53 -5.01 -7.34 17.27
CA LYS A 53 -4.53 -6.13 16.60
C LYS A 53 -4.02 -5.02 17.53
N GLU A 54 -4.26 -5.11 18.83
CA GLU A 54 -3.68 -4.20 19.83
C GLU A 54 -2.26 -4.63 20.27
N ASP A 55 -1.85 -5.86 19.97
CA ASP A 55 -0.51 -6.36 20.29
C ASP A 55 0.50 -5.91 19.24
N LYS A 56 1.32 -4.93 19.62
CA LYS A 56 2.37 -4.35 18.76
C LYS A 56 3.34 -5.38 18.20
N LYS A 57 3.72 -6.40 18.96
CA LYS A 57 4.68 -7.42 18.48
C LYS A 57 4.05 -8.30 17.40
N LYS A 58 2.77 -8.61 17.55
CA LYS A 58 2.02 -9.39 16.56
C LYS A 58 1.74 -8.60 15.30
N LEU A 59 1.41 -7.32 15.42
CA LEU A 59 1.31 -6.42 14.28
C LEU A 59 2.64 -6.29 13.53
N ALA A 60 3.76 -6.09 14.24
CA ALA A 60 5.08 -6.03 13.63
C ALA A 60 5.41 -7.32 12.85
N TRP A 61 5.04 -8.50 13.40
CA TRP A 61 5.16 -9.77 12.69
C TRP A 61 4.29 -9.81 11.42
N VAL A 62 3.06 -9.29 11.43
CA VAL A 62 2.21 -9.21 10.23
C VAL A 62 2.86 -8.31 9.17
N ILE A 63 3.37 -7.14 9.55
CA ILE A 63 4.06 -6.22 8.65
C ILE A 63 5.28 -6.92 8.02
N GLU A 64 6.08 -7.63 8.82
CA GLU A 64 7.21 -8.42 8.33
C GLU A 64 6.77 -9.48 7.31
N GLN A 65 5.65 -10.18 7.54
CA GLN A 65 5.13 -11.14 6.56
C GLN A 65 4.68 -10.45 5.27
N VAL A 66 4.08 -9.26 5.36
CA VAL A 66 3.66 -8.48 4.18
C VAL A 66 4.88 -8.09 3.34
N THR A 67 5.96 -7.64 3.98
CA THR A 67 7.22 -7.33 3.30
C THR A 67 7.83 -8.60 2.68
N LYS A 68 7.96 -9.69 3.44
CA LYS A 68 8.56 -10.95 2.95
C LYS A 68 7.81 -11.56 1.78
N ALA A 69 6.48 -11.44 1.77
CA ALA A 69 5.65 -11.95 0.68
C ALA A 69 5.71 -11.07 -0.57
N GLY A 70 6.32 -9.88 -0.53
CA GLY A 70 6.36 -8.93 -1.65
C GLY A 70 5.09 -8.08 -1.77
N GLY A 71 4.29 -7.95 -0.70
CA GLY A 71 3.01 -7.23 -0.73
C GLY A 71 3.18 -5.73 -0.94
N ILE A 72 4.22 -5.14 -0.34
CA ILE A 72 4.53 -3.70 -0.49
C ILE A 72 4.96 -3.43 -1.93
N GLU A 73 5.88 -4.23 -2.45
CA GLU A 73 6.43 -4.14 -3.81
C GLU A 73 5.33 -4.30 -4.85
N TYR A 74 4.42 -5.26 -4.63
CA TYR A 74 3.26 -5.45 -5.50
C TYR A 74 2.34 -4.24 -5.53
N ALA A 75 2.03 -3.65 -4.36
CA ALA A 75 1.19 -2.46 -4.29
C ALA A 75 1.87 -1.23 -4.93
N ILE A 76 3.19 -1.07 -4.77
CA ILE A 76 3.98 -0.03 -5.48
C ILE A 76 3.88 -0.24 -6.99
N LYS A 77 4.09 -1.47 -7.47
CA LYS A 77 3.97 -1.80 -8.90
C LYS A 77 2.57 -1.45 -9.44
N LYS A 78 1.51 -1.80 -8.70
CA LYS A 78 0.14 -1.48 -9.10
C LYS A 78 -0.16 0.01 -9.08
N MET A 79 0.36 0.75 -8.11
CA MET A 79 0.26 2.21 -8.09
C MET A 79 0.92 2.84 -9.33
N ASN A 80 2.14 2.41 -9.68
CA ASN A 80 2.85 2.92 -10.86
C ASN A 80 2.15 2.54 -12.16
N GLN A 81 1.56 1.34 -12.23
CA GLN A 81 0.74 0.95 -13.38
C GLN A 81 -0.43 1.94 -13.58
N PHE A 82 -1.21 2.23 -12.52
CA PHE A 82 -2.31 3.19 -12.62
C PHE A 82 -1.85 4.61 -12.92
N LYS A 83 -0.67 5.02 -12.43
CA LYS A 83 -0.04 6.30 -12.79
C LYS A 83 0.22 6.37 -14.30
N GLU A 84 0.86 5.36 -14.86
CA GLU A 84 1.17 5.29 -16.29
C GLU A 84 -0.09 5.27 -17.16
N GLU A 85 -1.10 4.48 -16.77
CA GLU A 85 -2.40 4.44 -17.43
C GLU A 85 -3.07 5.83 -17.42
N ALA A 86 -3.12 6.50 -16.26
CA ALA A 86 -3.70 7.84 -16.15
C ALA A 86 -2.97 8.88 -17.01
N LEU A 87 -1.63 8.86 -17.03
CA LEU A 87 -0.84 9.75 -17.88
C LEU A 87 -1.04 9.46 -19.38
N ALA A 88 -1.24 8.19 -19.76
CA ALA A 88 -1.53 7.82 -21.13
C ALA A 88 -2.92 8.32 -21.59
N GLU A 89 -3.94 8.24 -20.73
CA GLU A 89 -5.27 8.79 -20.99
C GLU A 89 -5.23 10.31 -21.18
N LEU A 90 -4.49 11.04 -20.34
CA LEU A 90 -4.35 12.50 -20.47
C LEU A 90 -3.72 12.93 -21.81
N LYS A 91 -2.79 12.14 -22.34
CA LYS A 91 -2.12 12.42 -23.62
C LYS A 91 -3.03 12.30 -24.85
N GLN A 92 -4.24 11.77 -24.70
CA GLN A 92 -5.24 11.78 -25.77
C GLN A 92 -5.84 13.18 -26.00
N PHE A 93 -5.67 14.09 -25.04
CA PHE A 93 -6.12 15.48 -25.15
C PHE A 93 -5.02 16.40 -25.69
N PRO A 94 -5.38 17.48 -26.41
CA PRO A 94 -4.42 18.49 -26.85
C PRO A 94 -3.61 19.08 -25.69
N GLU A 95 -2.39 19.51 -25.99
CA GLU A 95 -1.54 20.16 -24.99
C GLU A 95 -2.16 21.47 -24.52
N SER A 96 -2.22 21.63 -23.20
CA SER A 96 -2.74 22.81 -22.53
C SER A 96 -2.22 22.87 -21.10
N GLU A 97 -2.29 24.05 -20.49
CA GLU A 97 -1.98 24.24 -19.07
C GLU A 97 -2.84 23.36 -18.17
N ILE A 98 -4.08 23.09 -18.57
CA ILE A 98 -5.00 22.20 -17.83
C ILE A 98 -4.50 20.76 -17.90
N ARG A 99 -4.13 20.26 -19.09
CA ARG A 99 -3.57 18.91 -19.25
C ARG A 99 -2.32 18.74 -18.40
N LYS A 100 -1.40 19.71 -18.49
CA LYS A 100 -0.15 19.71 -17.72
C LYS A 100 -0.40 19.72 -16.21
N GLY A 101 -1.32 20.55 -15.73
CA GLY A 101 -1.67 20.58 -14.31
C GLY A 101 -2.24 19.25 -13.78
N LEU A 102 -3.00 18.51 -14.60
CA LEU A 102 -3.49 17.18 -14.25
C LEU A 102 -2.36 16.13 -14.25
N GLU A 103 -1.44 16.18 -15.21
CA GLU A 103 -0.24 15.32 -15.22
C GLU A 103 0.62 15.55 -13.98
N ASP A 104 0.87 16.82 -13.63
CA ASP A 104 1.62 17.21 -12.43
C ASP A 104 0.92 16.71 -11.15
N MET A 105 -0.41 16.79 -11.09
CA MET A 105 -1.18 16.25 -9.97
C MET A 105 -1.01 14.72 -9.84
N VAL A 106 -1.10 13.97 -10.94
CA VAL A 106 -0.93 12.51 -10.96
C VAL A 106 0.48 12.13 -10.47
N VAL A 107 1.51 12.83 -10.95
CA VAL A 107 2.89 12.65 -10.50
C VAL A 107 3.01 12.98 -9.01
N PHE A 108 2.48 14.11 -8.57
CA PHE A 108 2.56 14.55 -7.17
C PHE A 108 1.93 13.55 -6.18
N VAL A 109 0.74 13.02 -6.48
CA VAL A 109 0.06 12.09 -5.57
C VAL A 109 0.73 10.71 -5.50
N THR A 110 1.53 10.33 -6.50
CA THR A 110 2.21 9.02 -6.58
C THR A 110 3.67 9.09 -6.12
N ASP A 111 4.40 10.12 -6.55
CA ASP A 111 5.83 10.28 -6.34
C ASP A 111 6.20 11.05 -5.09
N ARG A 112 5.23 11.51 -4.29
CA ARG A 112 5.47 12.06 -2.95
C ARG A 112 6.42 11.13 -2.19
N LYS A 113 7.69 11.53 -2.14
CA LYS A 113 8.65 11.14 -1.13
C LYS A 113 8.37 12.09 0.03
N TYR A 114 8.21 11.47 1.19
CA TYR A 114 7.95 12.08 2.49
C TYR A 114 8.29 13.56 2.60
#